data_AF-A0A2D9B6J8-F1
#
_entry.id   AF-A0A2D9B6J8-F1
#
_cell.length_a   1.000
_cell.length_b   1.000
_cell.length_c   1.000
_cell.angle_alpha   90.00
_cell.angle_beta   90.00
_cell.angle_gamma   90.00
#
_symmetry.space_group_name_H-M   'P 1'
#
loop_
_entity.id
_entity.type
_entity.pdbx_description
1 polymer ?
#
loop_
_entity_poly.entity_id
_entity_poly.type
_entity_poly.pdbx_seq_one_letter_code
_entity_poly.pdbx_strand_id
1 'polypeptide(L)'
;MNSRAWDILTPEEKSALSLSTNYGKSSWEAGEILNKPHYKYLEIQARAKTFFKIFTIYFEKTQGNIIPINSDMTWDLQEFILCTIQNRKGYRETLKIIGKESPLSHKKASQRLLALEKHLDFLENHPDRIHRDLHDLIKEFDRWNNFRILPPELQEPSAFKRRNKTRLLKHLKNLKELNPFDIDRLMFKFSAKDKYKGRKLYLPLVSDNFPDGYQVIIIKGTSKIVNYISVNLNLYIFKDKLEADDYGFLVEDYLNKGKKNCKQGQKFWPQFRLKVGKAYNYAQVNNIIPRRVNLETAFRDLDKLTVNKIKTKEANGINIGDPQKSAKQSKFWEI
;
A
#
# COMPACT_ATOMS: atom_id res chain seq x y z
N MET A 1 7.32 21.80 21.17
CA MET A 1 7.60 20.80 20.11
C MET A 1 8.17 19.56 20.77
N ASN A 2 7.68 18.36 20.46
CA ASN A 2 8.26 17.10 20.97
C ASN A 2 9.64 16.90 20.32
N SER A 3 10.72 17.21 21.04
CA SER A 3 12.10 17.22 20.52
C SER A 3 12.52 15.86 19.96
N ARG A 4 12.11 14.77 20.61
CA ARG A 4 12.44 13.41 20.14
C ARG A 4 11.76 13.04 18.83
N ALA A 5 10.49 13.42 18.65
CA ALA A 5 9.78 13.19 17.39
C ALA A 5 10.39 13.99 16.24
N TRP A 6 10.89 15.20 16.53
CA TRP A 6 11.64 16.00 15.58
C TRP A 6 12.97 15.32 15.20
N ASP A 7 13.68 14.73 16.16
CA ASP A 7 15.01 14.17 15.95
C ASP A 7 15.04 12.92 15.06
N ILE A 8 13.93 12.19 14.94
CA ILE A 8 13.79 11.07 14.01
C ILE A 8 13.77 11.52 12.54
N LEU A 9 13.32 12.75 12.27
CA LEU A 9 13.23 13.24 10.90
C LEU A 9 14.63 13.44 10.29
N THR A 10 14.79 13.09 9.01
CA THR A 10 16.02 13.39 8.29
C THR A 10 16.20 14.90 8.10
N PRO A 11 17.43 15.39 7.83
CA PRO A 11 17.65 16.82 7.58
C PRO A 11 16.77 17.41 6.47
N GLU A 12 16.53 16.65 5.39
CA GLU A 12 15.62 17.05 4.32
C GLU A 12 14.15 17.12 4.78
N GLU A 13 13.70 16.16 5.60
CA GLU A 13 12.34 16.14 6.17
C GLU A 13 12.12 17.31 7.14
N LYS A 14 13.08 17.58 8.02
CA LYS A 14 13.10 18.75 8.93
C LYS A 14 12.99 20.05 8.14
N SER A 15 13.81 20.20 7.11
CA SER A 15 13.83 21.41 6.26
C SER A 15 12.50 21.59 5.52
N ALA A 16 11.96 20.53 4.92
CA ALA A 16 10.68 20.57 4.21
C ALA A 16 9.51 20.95 5.14
N LEU A 17 9.51 20.43 6.38
CA LEU A 17 8.49 20.74 7.36
C LEU A 17 8.59 22.22 7.78
N SER A 18 9.77 22.68 8.20
CA SER A 18 10.03 24.08 8.58
C SER A 18 9.66 25.09 7.49
N LEU A 19 10.03 24.84 6.23
CA LEU A 19 9.69 25.73 5.11
C LEU A 19 8.18 25.94 4.98
N SER A 20 7.41 24.89 5.20
CA SER A 20 5.95 24.97 5.10
C SER A 20 5.25 25.52 6.34
N THR A 21 5.73 25.18 7.54
CA THR A 21 5.06 25.56 8.80
C THR A 21 5.54 26.90 9.36
N ASN A 22 6.85 27.17 9.28
CA ASN A 22 7.46 28.33 9.93
C ASN A 22 7.64 29.50 8.97
N TYR A 23 7.95 29.21 7.70
CA TYR A 23 8.23 30.22 6.69
C TYR A 23 7.07 30.46 5.70
N GLY A 24 5.97 29.71 5.83
CA GLY A 24 4.77 29.86 5.00
C GLY A 24 5.02 29.70 3.49
N LYS A 25 6.09 29.01 3.09
CA LYS A 25 6.48 28.88 1.68
C LYS A 25 5.52 27.96 0.95
N SER A 26 5.20 28.33 -0.29
CA SER A 26 4.46 27.46 -1.18
C SER A 26 5.26 26.18 -1.48
N SER A 27 4.56 25.13 -1.88
CA SER A 27 5.20 23.85 -2.24
C SER A 27 6.08 23.92 -3.51
N TRP A 28 5.95 24.97 -4.30
CA TRP A 28 6.85 25.27 -5.42
C TRP A 28 8.13 25.93 -4.94
N GLU A 29 8.04 27.05 -4.23
CA GLU A 29 9.21 27.78 -3.70
C GLU A 29 10.04 26.89 -2.77
N ALA A 30 9.39 26.12 -1.90
CA ALA A 30 10.08 25.21 -1.00
C ALA A 30 10.79 24.06 -1.75
N GLY A 31 10.26 23.65 -2.90
CA GLY A 31 10.89 22.69 -3.79
C GLY A 31 12.15 23.26 -4.47
N GLU A 32 12.08 24.51 -4.92
CA GLU A 32 13.24 25.23 -5.49
C GLU A 32 14.34 25.43 -4.45
N ILE A 33 13.99 25.85 -3.24
CA ILE A 33 14.93 26.01 -2.11
C ILE A 33 15.66 24.70 -1.79
N LEU A 34 14.96 23.56 -1.85
CA LEU A 34 15.55 22.24 -1.59
C LEU A 34 16.16 21.59 -2.82
N ASN A 35 16.16 22.28 -3.97
CA ASN A 35 16.60 21.75 -5.27
C ASN A 35 15.96 20.39 -5.60
N LYS A 36 14.65 20.26 -5.38
CA LYS A 36 13.88 19.04 -5.67
C LYS A 36 12.75 19.36 -6.66
N PRO A 37 12.45 18.43 -7.60
CA PRO A 37 11.24 18.53 -8.40
C PRO A 37 10.00 18.61 -7.50
N HIS A 38 9.01 19.42 -7.89
CA HIS A 38 7.81 19.68 -7.08
C HIS A 38 7.13 18.41 -6.54
N TYR A 39 6.92 17.38 -7.39
CA TYR A 39 6.30 16.13 -6.94
C TYR A 39 7.13 15.42 -5.86
N LYS A 40 8.46 15.53 -5.91
CA LYS A 40 9.36 14.88 -4.96
C LYS A 40 9.38 15.63 -3.65
N TYR A 41 9.33 16.96 -3.70
CA TYR A 41 9.11 17.80 -2.53
C TYR A 41 7.81 17.41 -1.80
N LEU A 42 6.68 17.27 -2.53
CA LEU A 42 5.41 16.85 -1.94
C LEU A 42 5.51 15.49 -1.23
N GLU A 43 6.26 14.52 -1.78
CA GLU A 43 6.50 13.24 -1.10
C GLU A 43 7.27 13.42 0.22
N ILE A 44 8.33 14.25 0.21
CA ILE A 44 9.16 14.51 1.40
C ILE A 44 8.34 15.22 2.46
N GLN A 45 7.59 16.26 2.08
CA GLN A 45 6.75 17.03 2.99
C GLN A 45 5.65 16.17 3.63
N ALA A 46 4.94 15.37 2.83
CA ALA A 46 3.91 14.47 3.34
C ALA A 46 4.49 13.48 4.35
N ARG A 47 5.61 12.83 3.99
CA ARG A 47 6.33 11.91 4.88
C ARG A 47 6.77 12.58 6.18
N ALA A 48 7.32 13.80 6.11
CA ALA A 48 7.75 14.55 7.29
C ALA A 48 6.58 14.84 8.23
N LYS A 49 5.43 15.30 7.70
CA LYS A 49 4.21 15.55 8.47
C LYS A 49 3.69 14.27 9.13
N THR A 50 3.62 13.17 8.38
CA THR A 50 3.17 11.89 8.89
C THR A 50 4.08 11.38 10.00
N PHE A 51 5.40 11.35 9.78
CA PHE A 51 6.37 10.91 10.79
C PHE A 51 6.30 11.77 12.04
N PHE A 52 6.33 13.09 11.90
CA PHE A 52 6.23 13.98 13.04
C PHE A 52 4.95 13.70 13.87
N LYS A 53 3.81 13.50 13.20
CA LYS A 53 2.54 13.17 13.85
C LYS A 53 2.57 11.81 14.56
N ILE A 54 2.93 10.72 13.86
CA ILE A 54 2.87 9.38 14.45
C ILE A 54 3.87 9.20 15.59
N PHE A 55 5.08 9.76 15.46
CA PHE A 55 6.09 9.69 16.51
C PHE A 55 5.72 10.58 17.71
N THR A 56 5.12 11.75 17.50
CA THR A 56 4.63 12.57 18.61
C THR A 56 3.59 11.81 19.43
N ILE A 57 2.57 11.24 18.77
CA ILE A 57 1.51 10.46 19.43
C ILE A 57 2.08 9.24 20.16
N TYR A 58 3.02 8.54 19.53
CA TYR A 58 3.64 7.37 20.14
C TYR A 58 4.49 7.74 21.36
N PHE A 59 5.33 8.77 21.24
CA PHE A 59 6.21 9.22 22.31
C PHE A 59 5.49 9.84 23.51
N GLU A 60 4.32 10.44 23.31
CA GLU A 60 3.46 10.86 24.43
C GLU A 60 3.05 9.67 25.30
N LYS A 61 2.80 8.50 24.70
CA LYS A 61 2.42 7.27 25.43
C LYS A 61 3.61 6.57 26.08
N THR A 62 4.78 6.61 25.45
CA THR A 62 5.96 5.85 25.87
C THR A 62 7.00 6.67 26.61
N GLN A 63 6.64 7.89 27.03
CA GLN A 63 7.55 8.84 27.69
C GLN A 63 8.83 9.09 26.86
N GLY A 64 8.64 9.15 25.54
CA GLY A 64 9.70 9.41 24.57
C GLY A 64 10.57 8.22 24.21
N ASN A 65 10.30 7.00 24.68
CA ASN A 65 11.11 5.82 24.33
C ASN A 65 10.53 5.10 23.12
N ILE A 66 11.37 4.76 22.14
CA ILE A 66 10.90 3.98 20.98
C ILE A 66 10.65 2.52 21.38
N ILE A 67 11.54 1.97 22.19
CA ILE A 67 11.43 0.66 22.83
C ILE A 67 10.75 0.86 24.20
N PRO A 68 9.70 0.09 24.55
CA PRO A 68 9.10 0.14 25.88
C PRO A 68 10.12 -0.26 26.96
N ILE A 69 10.13 0.46 28.09
CA ILE A 69 11.17 0.34 29.14
C ILE A 69 11.27 -1.10 29.72
N ASN A 70 10.15 -1.82 29.80
CA ASN A 70 10.08 -3.18 30.35
C ASN A 70 9.78 -4.22 29.27
N SER A 71 10.40 -4.06 28.11
CA SER A 71 10.10 -4.89 26.95
C SER A 71 10.90 -6.19 26.94
N ASP A 72 10.22 -7.34 26.92
CA ASP A 72 10.80 -8.68 26.72
C ASP A 72 11.28 -8.94 25.28
N MET A 73 11.57 -7.88 24.52
CA MET A 73 12.09 -8.00 23.15
C MET A 73 13.55 -8.47 23.20
N THR A 74 13.90 -9.33 22.26
CA THR A 74 15.30 -9.75 22.06
C THR A 74 16.18 -8.55 21.71
N TRP A 75 17.45 -8.60 22.14
CA TRP A 75 18.40 -7.49 21.95
C TRP A 75 18.54 -7.10 20.47
N ASP A 76 18.50 -8.08 19.57
CA ASP A 76 18.69 -7.88 18.14
C ASP A 76 17.49 -7.19 17.48
N LEU A 77 16.28 -7.47 17.94
CA LEU A 77 15.08 -6.76 17.52
C LEU A 77 15.10 -5.30 18.00
N GLN A 78 15.50 -5.07 19.26
CA GLN A 78 15.64 -3.71 19.78
C GLN A 78 16.66 -2.92 18.96
N GLU A 79 17.84 -3.51 18.72
CA GLU A 79 18.91 -2.89 17.94
C GLU A 79 18.47 -2.65 16.48
N PHE A 80 17.74 -3.60 15.88
CA PHE A 80 17.15 -3.45 14.55
C PHE A 80 16.22 -2.23 14.47
N ILE A 81 15.32 -2.07 15.46
CA ILE A 81 14.38 -0.94 15.51
C ILE A 81 15.12 0.38 15.72
N LEU A 82 16.09 0.42 16.65
CA LEU A 82 16.89 1.62 16.91
C LEU A 82 17.68 2.04 15.67
N CYS A 83 18.37 1.10 15.02
CA CYS A 83 19.13 1.38 13.80
C CYS A 83 18.24 1.84 12.63
N THR A 84 17.14 1.15 12.36
CA THR A 84 16.32 1.41 11.18
C THR A 84 15.36 2.58 11.35
N ILE A 85 14.74 2.72 12.53
CA ILE A 85 13.69 3.70 12.77
C ILE A 85 14.26 4.97 13.39
N GLN A 86 14.95 4.85 14.53
CA GLN A 86 15.49 6.01 15.23
C GLN A 86 16.67 6.62 14.48
N ASN A 87 17.63 5.80 14.06
CA ASN A 87 18.86 6.26 13.37
C ASN A 87 18.73 6.30 11.85
N ARG A 88 17.59 5.85 11.30
CA ARG A 88 17.27 5.93 9.86
C ARG A 88 18.31 5.25 8.95
N LYS A 89 19.00 4.22 9.45
CA LYS A 89 19.98 3.42 8.70
C LYS A 89 19.29 2.44 7.76
N GLY A 90 19.95 2.16 6.63
CA GLY A 90 19.47 1.16 5.68
C GLY A 90 19.52 -0.26 6.24
N TYR A 91 18.73 -1.17 5.65
CA TYR A 91 18.68 -2.57 6.07
C TYR A 91 20.06 -3.24 6.08
N ARG A 92 20.87 -3.06 5.02
CA ARG A 92 22.22 -3.64 4.93
C ARG A 92 23.19 -3.10 5.97
N GLU A 93 23.11 -1.82 6.30
CA GLU A 93 23.95 -1.19 7.31
C GLU A 93 23.56 -1.68 8.71
N THR A 94 22.26 -1.77 8.97
CA THR A 94 21.71 -2.32 10.21
C THR A 94 22.20 -3.74 10.47
N LEU A 95 22.16 -4.62 9.47
CA LEU A 95 22.64 -6.00 9.63
C LEU A 95 24.15 -6.08 9.95
N LYS A 96 24.95 -5.09 9.52
CA LYS A 96 26.37 -5.03 9.90
C LYS A 96 26.55 -4.67 11.37
N ILE A 97 25.69 -3.82 11.91
CA ILE A 97 25.74 -3.37 13.31
C ILE A 97 25.28 -4.49 14.24
N ILE A 98 24.15 -5.12 13.94
CA ILE A 98 23.63 -6.25 14.73
C ILE A 98 24.63 -7.41 14.73
N GLY A 99 25.35 -7.62 13.63
CA GLY A 99 26.38 -8.66 13.56
C GLY A 99 25.80 -10.06 13.29
N LYS A 100 26.68 -11.04 13.15
CA LYS A 100 26.37 -12.38 12.59
C LYS A 100 25.63 -13.31 13.55
N GLU A 101 25.65 -13.02 14.83
CA GLU A 101 25.03 -13.86 15.87
C GLU A 101 23.51 -13.74 15.89
N SER A 102 22.96 -12.64 15.37
CA SER A 102 21.51 -12.47 15.27
C SER A 102 20.91 -13.31 14.13
N PRO A 103 19.77 -13.98 14.38
CA PRO A 103 18.92 -14.55 13.34
C PRO A 103 18.53 -13.56 12.23
N LEU A 104 18.44 -12.27 12.53
CA LEU A 104 18.14 -11.21 11.55
C LEU A 104 19.26 -11.00 10.53
N SER A 105 20.50 -11.36 10.87
CA SER A 105 21.67 -11.25 10.01
C SER A 105 22.00 -12.55 9.28
N HIS A 106 21.13 -13.56 9.36
CA HIS A 106 21.37 -14.86 8.74
C HIS A 106 21.61 -14.75 7.23
N LYS A 107 22.54 -15.55 6.66
CA LYS A 107 22.90 -15.49 5.24
C LYS A 107 21.72 -15.76 4.29
N LYS A 108 20.90 -16.77 4.62
CA LYS A 108 19.69 -17.14 3.86
C LYS A 108 18.55 -16.15 4.12
N ALA A 109 17.97 -15.61 3.05
CA ALA A 109 16.87 -14.63 3.14
C ALA A 109 15.60 -15.18 3.80
N SER A 110 15.27 -16.45 3.54
CA SER A 110 14.10 -17.12 4.15
C SER A 110 14.19 -17.21 5.68
N GLN A 111 15.39 -17.41 6.22
CA GLN A 111 15.60 -17.47 7.67
C GLN A 111 15.49 -16.10 8.32
N ARG A 112 15.98 -15.05 7.64
CA ARG A 112 15.78 -13.66 8.10
C ARG A 112 14.30 -13.28 8.11
N LEU A 113 13.57 -13.67 7.05
CA LEU A 113 12.13 -13.48 6.96
C LEU A 113 11.42 -14.17 8.13
N LEU A 114 11.72 -15.44 8.38
CA LEU A 114 11.12 -16.19 9.49
C LEU A 114 11.41 -15.57 10.86
N ALA A 115 12.62 -15.05 11.07
CA ALA A 115 12.96 -14.34 12.30
C ALA A 115 12.13 -13.05 12.45
N LEU A 116 12.05 -12.22 11.40
CA LEU A 116 11.23 -11.00 11.40
C LEU A 116 9.74 -11.29 11.57
N GLU A 117 9.22 -12.34 10.95
CA GLU A 117 7.85 -12.82 11.12
C GLU A 117 7.56 -13.11 12.59
N LYS A 118 8.39 -13.92 13.24
CA LYS A 118 8.24 -14.24 14.66
C LYS A 118 8.25 -13.00 15.55
N HIS A 119 9.13 -12.03 15.26
CA HIS A 119 9.21 -10.79 16.02
C HIS A 119 7.99 -9.89 15.82
N LEU A 120 7.50 -9.76 14.59
CA LEU A 120 6.28 -9.00 14.34
C LEU A 120 5.05 -9.69 14.93
N ASP A 121 4.94 -11.01 14.82
CA ASP A 121 3.87 -11.78 15.44
C ASP A 121 3.87 -11.63 16.96
N PHE A 122 5.06 -11.62 17.58
CA PHE A 122 5.22 -11.33 19.01
C PHE A 122 4.65 -9.96 19.37
N LEU A 123 5.03 -8.91 18.63
CA LEU A 123 4.54 -7.55 18.90
C LEU A 123 3.04 -7.38 18.60
N GLU A 124 2.54 -8.03 17.54
CA GLU A 124 1.14 -7.94 17.13
C GLU A 124 0.19 -8.56 18.15
N ASN A 125 0.60 -9.69 18.75
CA ASN A 125 -0.20 -10.48 19.69
C ASN A 125 0.16 -10.25 21.16
N HIS A 126 1.11 -9.35 21.45
CA HIS A 126 1.54 -9.06 22.81
C HIS A 126 0.36 -8.62 23.70
N PRO A 127 0.28 -9.02 24.98
CA PRO A 127 -0.81 -8.62 25.88
C PRO A 127 -0.83 -7.10 26.17
N ASP A 128 0.35 -6.49 26.31
CA ASP A 128 0.46 -5.04 26.47
C ASP A 128 0.21 -4.30 25.14
N ARG A 129 -0.64 -3.26 25.22
CA ARG A 129 -0.98 -2.38 24.11
C ARG A 129 0.22 -1.63 23.56
N ILE A 130 1.20 -1.26 24.38
CA ILE A 130 2.35 -0.47 23.90
C ILE A 130 3.15 -1.25 22.85
N HIS A 131 3.31 -2.56 23.03
CA HIS A 131 3.97 -3.43 22.05
C HIS A 131 3.18 -3.55 20.75
N ARG A 132 1.84 -3.61 20.82
CA ARG A 132 0.98 -3.59 19.63
C ARG A 132 1.02 -2.24 18.92
N ASP A 133 1.12 -1.14 19.67
CA ASP A 133 1.31 0.20 19.12
C ASP A 133 2.70 0.32 18.44
N LEU A 134 3.75 -0.32 18.99
CA LEU A 134 5.08 -0.41 18.37
C LEU A 134 5.05 -1.20 17.05
N HIS A 135 4.36 -2.34 17.04
CA HIS A 135 4.13 -3.11 15.80
C HIS A 135 3.53 -2.21 14.71
N ASP A 136 2.50 -1.45 15.08
CA ASP A 136 1.79 -0.53 14.18
C ASP A 136 2.68 0.61 13.71
N LEU A 137 3.52 1.16 14.59
CA LEU A 137 4.52 2.16 14.27
C LEU A 137 5.54 1.64 13.25
N ILE A 138 6.07 0.42 13.42
CA ILE A 138 7.04 -0.20 12.50
C ILE A 138 6.44 -0.31 11.10
N LYS A 139 5.21 -0.81 10.99
CA LYS A 139 4.54 -1.00 9.71
C LYS A 139 4.20 0.34 9.04
N GLU A 140 3.74 1.32 9.80
CA GLU A 140 3.46 2.67 9.27
C GLU A 140 4.75 3.38 8.83
N PHE A 141 5.82 3.22 9.61
CA PHE A 141 7.15 3.69 9.24
C PHE A 141 7.62 3.09 7.91
N ASP A 142 7.61 1.76 7.78
CA ASP A 142 8.01 1.05 6.56
C ASP A 142 7.16 1.47 5.33
N ARG A 143 5.86 1.70 5.55
CA ARG A 143 4.92 2.18 4.52
C ARG A 143 5.27 3.57 3.97
N TRP A 144 5.63 4.49 4.85
CA TRP A 144 5.90 5.89 4.53
C TRP A 144 7.37 6.18 4.21
N ASN A 145 8.30 5.35 4.68
CA ASN A 145 9.71 5.62 4.55
C ASN A 145 10.18 5.54 3.09
N ASN A 146 11.28 6.24 2.79
CA ASN A 146 11.88 6.22 1.47
C ASN A 146 12.50 4.86 1.12
N PHE A 147 12.99 4.11 2.11
CA PHE A 147 13.49 2.74 1.94
C PHE A 147 12.66 1.78 2.79
N ARG A 148 12.48 0.55 2.30
CA ARG A 148 11.76 -0.49 3.03
C ARG A 148 12.71 -1.18 4.01
N ILE A 149 12.23 -1.41 5.22
CA ILE A 149 12.92 -2.11 6.30
C ILE A 149 12.36 -3.52 6.49
N LEU A 150 11.12 -3.76 6.04
CA LEU A 150 10.50 -5.08 6.05
C LEU A 150 10.69 -5.81 4.72
N PRO A 151 10.68 -7.15 4.69
CA PRO A 151 10.67 -7.94 3.46
C PRO A 151 9.32 -7.88 2.73
N PRO A 152 9.27 -8.06 1.39
CA PRO A 152 8.05 -7.86 0.57
C PRO A 152 6.80 -8.59 1.06
N GLU A 153 6.96 -9.76 1.67
CA GLU A 153 5.90 -10.59 2.22
C GLU A 153 5.20 -9.90 3.41
N LEU A 154 5.96 -9.12 4.18
CA LEU A 154 5.46 -8.37 5.36
C LEU A 154 5.11 -6.92 5.04
N GLN A 155 5.43 -6.46 3.83
CA GLN A 155 5.23 -5.07 3.42
C GLN A 155 3.76 -4.76 3.10
N GLU A 156 3.25 -3.68 3.70
CA GLU A 156 2.07 -2.99 3.21
C GLU A 156 2.38 -2.14 1.98
N PRO A 157 1.40 -1.87 1.09
CA PRO A 157 1.56 -0.92 -0.01
C PRO A 157 2.11 0.41 0.51
N SER A 158 3.13 0.93 -0.15
CA SER A 158 3.69 2.24 0.17
C SER A 158 2.62 3.32 0.13
N ALA A 159 2.77 4.36 0.95
CA ALA A 159 1.95 5.55 0.86
C ALA A 159 2.03 6.22 -0.53
N PHE A 160 3.17 6.05 -1.24
CA PHE A 160 3.39 6.66 -2.54
C PHE A 160 2.97 5.72 -3.69
N LYS A 161 1.88 6.10 -4.39
CA LYS A 161 1.27 5.31 -5.47
C LYS A 161 2.26 4.81 -6.53
N ARG A 162 3.23 5.65 -6.93
CA ARG A 162 4.23 5.30 -7.95
C ARG A 162 5.02 4.05 -7.57
N ARG A 163 5.30 3.88 -6.28
CA ARG A 163 6.07 2.73 -5.75
C ARG A 163 5.24 1.44 -5.72
N ASN A 164 3.92 1.56 -5.64
CA ASN A 164 3.01 0.41 -5.68
C ASN A 164 2.79 -0.12 -7.10
N LYS A 165 3.18 0.61 -8.15
CA LYS A 165 2.93 0.21 -9.54
C LYS A 165 3.48 -1.19 -9.83
N THR A 166 4.67 -1.52 -9.34
CA THR A 166 5.27 -2.84 -9.52
C THR A 166 4.43 -3.96 -8.89
N ARG A 167 3.91 -3.75 -7.67
CA ARG A 167 3.01 -4.71 -7.00
C ARG A 167 1.72 -4.90 -7.79
N LEU A 168 1.11 -3.81 -8.24
CA LEU A 168 -0.13 -3.86 -9.03
C LEU A 168 0.09 -4.49 -10.42
N LEU A 169 1.24 -4.26 -11.05
CA LEU A 169 1.62 -4.92 -12.30
C LEU A 169 1.82 -6.42 -12.11
N LYS A 170 2.49 -6.83 -11.03
CA LYS A 170 2.65 -8.26 -10.68
C LYS A 170 1.28 -8.93 -10.50
N HIS A 171 0.35 -8.26 -9.84
CA HIS A 171 -1.04 -8.72 -9.70
C HIS A 171 -1.73 -8.95 -11.05
N LEU A 172 -1.67 -7.96 -11.95
CA LEU A 172 -2.24 -8.09 -13.29
C LEU A 172 -1.58 -9.19 -14.11
N LYS A 173 -0.25 -9.37 -13.97
CA LYS A 173 0.50 -10.46 -14.59
C LYS A 173 0.03 -11.82 -14.09
N ASN A 174 -0.07 -11.98 -12.76
CA ASN A 174 -0.57 -13.21 -12.14
C ASN A 174 -1.99 -13.56 -12.62
N LEU A 175 -2.87 -12.56 -12.74
CA LEU A 175 -4.23 -12.77 -13.26
C LEU A 175 -4.22 -13.27 -14.71
N LYS A 176 -3.37 -12.71 -15.57
CA LYS A 176 -3.26 -13.10 -16.97
C LYS A 176 -2.63 -14.49 -17.16
N GLU A 177 -1.67 -14.83 -16.31
CA GLU A 177 -0.88 -16.06 -16.41
C GLU A 177 -1.46 -17.24 -15.61
N LEU A 178 -2.69 -17.11 -15.09
CA LEU A 178 -3.39 -18.22 -14.43
C LEU A 178 -3.54 -19.39 -15.42
N ASN A 179 -2.96 -20.53 -15.08
CA ASN A 179 -3.06 -21.74 -15.90
C ASN A 179 -4.55 -22.16 -15.99
N PRO A 180 -5.07 -22.50 -17.19
CA PRO A 180 -6.41 -23.06 -17.35
C PRO A 180 -6.73 -24.20 -16.37
N PHE A 181 -5.78 -25.08 -16.10
CA PHE A 181 -5.96 -26.16 -15.13
C PHE A 181 -6.22 -25.65 -13.70
N ASP A 182 -5.53 -24.58 -13.30
CA ASP A 182 -5.77 -23.95 -12.00
C ASP A 182 -7.14 -23.27 -11.96
N ILE A 183 -7.56 -22.64 -13.06
CA ILE A 183 -8.90 -22.05 -13.21
C ILE A 183 -9.97 -23.13 -13.03
N ASP A 184 -9.87 -24.25 -13.75
CA ASP A 184 -10.82 -25.37 -13.65
C ASP A 184 -10.86 -25.94 -12.24
N ARG A 185 -9.69 -26.10 -11.61
CA ARG A 185 -9.59 -26.55 -10.23
C ARG A 185 -10.24 -25.58 -9.25
N LEU A 186 -10.09 -24.27 -9.45
CA LEU A 186 -10.74 -23.23 -8.64
C LEU A 186 -12.26 -23.30 -8.79
N MET A 187 -12.75 -23.41 -10.03
CA MET A 187 -14.17 -23.55 -10.32
C MET A 187 -14.74 -24.82 -9.69
N PHE A 188 -14.07 -25.96 -9.85
CA PHE A 188 -14.53 -27.23 -9.28
C PHE A 188 -14.54 -27.22 -7.75
N LYS A 189 -13.46 -26.76 -7.12
CA LYS A 189 -13.26 -26.89 -5.67
C LYS A 189 -14.01 -25.83 -4.86
N PHE A 190 -14.10 -24.60 -5.38
CA PHE A 190 -14.56 -23.46 -4.59
C PHE A 190 -15.91 -22.89 -5.02
N SER A 191 -16.46 -23.31 -6.16
CA SER A 191 -17.76 -22.85 -6.61
C SER A 191 -18.85 -23.15 -5.57
N ALA A 192 -19.72 -22.17 -5.37
CA ALA A 192 -20.95 -22.35 -4.65
C ALA A 192 -22.04 -22.75 -5.66
N LYS A 193 -22.65 -23.91 -5.47
CA LYS A 193 -23.89 -24.27 -6.20
C LYS A 193 -24.99 -23.28 -5.84
N ASP A 194 -25.98 -23.09 -6.72
CA ASP A 194 -27.07 -22.11 -6.50
C ASP A 194 -27.81 -22.32 -5.17
N LYS A 195 -27.98 -23.59 -4.76
CA LYS A 195 -28.62 -24.00 -3.50
C LYS A 195 -27.76 -23.78 -2.25
N TYR A 196 -26.54 -23.23 -2.37
CA TYR A 196 -25.70 -22.96 -1.21
C TYR A 196 -26.32 -21.85 -0.34
N LYS A 197 -26.67 -22.20 0.90
CA LYS A 197 -27.31 -21.30 1.88
C LYS A 197 -26.32 -20.40 2.63
N GLY A 198 -25.01 -20.66 2.53
CA GLY A 198 -24.00 -19.86 3.21
C GLY A 198 -23.68 -18.56 2.46
N ARG A 199 -22.78 -17.76 3.05
CA ARG A 199 -22.33 -16.49 2.44
C ARG A 199 -21.72 -16.73 1.06
N LYS A 200 -22.26 -16.10 0.03
CA LYS A 200 -21.72 -16.12 -1.34
C LYS A 200 -20.79 -14.92 -1.54
N LEU A 201 -19.69 -15.13 -2.25
CA LEU A 201 -18.77 -14.09 -2.71
C LEU A 201 -18.49 -14.30 -4.19
N TYR A 202 -17.93 -13.29 -4.85
CA TYR A 202 -17.72 -13.27 -6.28
C TYR A 202 -16.24 -13.14 -6.59
N LEU A 203 -15.70 -14.08 -7.37
CA LEU A 203 -14.32 -14.10 -7.82
C LEU A 203 -14.29 -13.88 -9.34
N PRO A 204 -13.77 -12.74 -9.81
CA PRO A 204 -13.48 -12.52 -11.23
C PRO A 204 -12.19 -13.26 -11.61
N LEU A 205 -12.27 -14.08 -12.65
CA LEU A 205 -11.14 -14.76 -13.29
C LEU A 205 -10.99 -14.24 -14.72
N VAL A 206 -9.75 -14.04 -15.17
CA VAL A 206 -9.44 -13.54 -16.52
C VAL A 206 -8.73 -14.65 -17.27
N SER A 207 -9.22 -15.00 -18.45
CA SER A 207 -8.66 -16.04 -19.30
C SER A 207 -9.20 -15.91 -20.72
N ASP A 208 -8.34 -16.12 -21.70
CA ASP A 208 -8.70 -16.15 -23.12
C ASP A 208 -9.67 -17.32 -23.44
N ASN A 209 -9.83 -18.29 -22.54
CA ASN A 209 -10.77 -19.40 -22.68
C ASN A 209 -12.23 -18.99 -22.40
N PHE A 210 -12.47 -17.83 -21.78
CA PHE A 210 -13.83 -17.34 -21.52
C PHE A 210 -14.34 -16.51 -22.72
N PRO A 211 -15.65 -16.56 -23.05
CA PRO A 211 -16.20 -15.86 -24.20
C PRO A 211 -15.88 -14.35 -24.24
N ASP A 212 -15.97 -13.70 -23.08
CA ASP A 212 -15.70 -12.26 -22.92
C ASP A 212 -14.27 -11.97 -22.40
N GLY A 213 -13.38 -12.96 -22.41
CA GLY A 213 -12.02 -12.88 -21.84
C GLY A 213 -11.96 -12.89 -20.32
N TYR A 214 -13.10 -12.87 -19.63
CA TYR A 214 -13.20 -13.03 -18.18
C TYR A 214 -14.52 -13.72 -17.78
N GLN A 215 -14.56 -14.25 -16.56
CA GLN A 215 -15.78 -14.81 -15.97
C GLN A 215 -15.83 -14.54 -14.47
N VAL A 216 -17.00 -14.16 -13.96
CA VAL A 216 -17.25 -14.05 -12.52
C VAL A 216 -17.83 -15.35 -12.00
N ILE A 217 -17.11 -16.00 -11.09
CA ILE A 217 -17.57 -17.23 -10.43
C ILE A 217 -18.09 -16.94 -9.03
N ILE A 218 -19.12 -17.68 -8.62
CA ILE A 218 -19.66 -17.60 -7.26
C ILE A 218 -18.89 -18.57 -6.39
N ILE A 219 -18.26 -18.09 -5.32
CA ILE A 219 -17.50 -18.91 -4.38
C ILE A 219 -18.17 -18.95 -3.00
N LYS A 220 -17.90 -20.03 -2.26
CA LYS A 220 -18.31 -20.15 -0.86
C LYS A 220 -17.46 -19.20 0.00
N GLY A 221 -18.11 -18.33 0.77
CA GLY A 221 -17.47 -17.33 1.63
C GLY A 221 -16.92 -17.87 2.95
N THR A 222 -16.42 -19.11 2.97
CA THR A 222 -15.79 -19.67 4.18
C THR A 222 -14.41 -19.05 4.40
N SER A 223 -14.00 -18.88 5.66
CA SER A 223 -12.70 -18.29 6.02
C SER A 223 -11.52 -19.02 5.36
N LYS A 224 -11.58 -20.36 5.28
CA LYS A 224 -10.55 -21.18 4.62
C LYS A 224 -10.39 -20.85 3.13
N ILE A 225 -11.50 -20.70 2.40
CA ILE A 225 -11.46 -20.40 0.96
C ILE A 225 -10.99 -18.96 0.73
N VAL A 226 -11.53 -18.02 1.49
CA VAL A 226 -11.12 -16.62 1.45
C VAL A 226 -9.61 -16.49 1.72
N ASN A 227 -9.09 -17.18 2.73
CA ASN A 227 -7.67 -17.14 3.06
C ASN A 227 -6.81 -17.72 1.92
N TYR A 228 -7.18 -18.88 1.37
CA TYR A 228 -6.44 -19.50 0.27
C TYR A 228 -6.37 -18.60 -0.97
N ILE A 229 -7.50 -18.00 -1.37
CA ILE A 229 -7.55 -17.10 -2.52
C ILE A 229 -6.72 -15.83 -2.27
N SER A 230 -6.79 -15.30 -1.05
CA SER A 230 -6.11 -14.06 -0.69
C SER A 230 -4.59 -14.22 -0.59
N VAL A 231 -4.13 -15.25 0.12
CA VAL A 231 -2.71 -15.42 0.48
C VAL A 231 -1.95 -16.22 -0.60
N ASN A 232 -2.52 -17.33 -1.07
CA ASN A 232 -1.82 -18.21 -2.01
C ASN A 232 -1.92 -17.71 -3.45
N LEU A 233 -3.07 -17.14 -3.84
CA LEU A 233 -3.31 -16.73 -5.23
C LEU A 233 -3.22 -15.22 -5.43
N ASN A 234 -3.27 -14.43 -4.36
CA ASN A 234 -3.29 -12.96 -4.41
C ASN A 234 -4.42 -12.41 -5.29
N LEU A 235 -5.58 -13.05 -5.30
CA LEU A 235 -6.73 -12.62 -6.12
C LEU A 235 -7.73 -11.83 -5.28
N TYR A 236 -8.38 -10.85 -5.90
CA TYR A 236 -9.42 -10.06 -5.25
C TYR A 236 -10.79 -10.72 -5.37
N ILE A 237 -11.53 -10.75 -4.26
CA ILE A 237 -12.92 -11.23 -4.20
C ILE A 237 -13.84 -10.10 -3.77
N PHE A 238 -15.08 -10.13 -4.23
CA PHE A 238 -16.06 -9.07 -4.01
C PHE A 238 -17.31 -9.61 -3.32
N LYS A 239 -17.99 -8.71 -2.59
CA LYS A 239 -19.30 -9.02 -2.00
C LYS A 239 -20.42 -8.95 -3.02
N ASP A 240 -20.31 -8.05 -3.99
CA ASP A 240 -21.34 -7.75 -4.97
C ASP A 240 -20.93 -8.24 -6.36
N LYS A 241 -21.87 -8.89 -7.06
CA LYS A 241 -21.64 -9.43 -8.41
C LYS A 241 -21.25 -8.33 -9.40
N LEU A 242 -21.99 -7.22 -9.38
CA LEU A 242 -21.75 -6.07 -10.27
C LEU A 242 -20.35 -5.47 -10.07
N GLU A 243 -19.87 -5.41 -8.83
CA GLU A 243 -18.52 -4.89 -8.57
C GLU A 243 -17.42 -5.84 -9.08
N ALA A 244 -17.64 -7.15 -8.98
CA ALA A 244 -16.75 -8.16 -9.54
C ALA A 244 -16.73 -8.12 -11.08
N ASP A 245 -17.90 -7.95 -11.69
CA ASP A 245 -18.10 -7.89 -13.13
C ASP A 245 -17.39 -6.65 -13.72
N ASP A 246 -17.67 -5.47 -13.17
CA ASP A 246 -17.00 -4.22 -13.53
C ASP A 246 -15.47 -4.32 -13.39
N TYR A 247 -14.99 -5.03 -12.37
CA TYR A 247 -13.56 -5.25 -12.17
C TYR A 247 -12.99 -6.18 -13.25
N GLY A 248 -13.68 -7.29 -13.55
CA GLY A 248 -13.28 -8.25 -14.57
C GLY A 248 -13.16 -7.60 -15.94
N PHE A 249 -14.21 -6.89 -16.35
CA PHE A 249 -14.23 -6.11 -17.59
C PHE A 249 -13.10 -5.08 -17.65
N LEU A 250 -12.90 -4.28 -16.59
CA LEU A 250 -11.85 -3.27 -16.56
C LEU A 250 -10.44 -3.86 -16.72
N VAL A 251 -10.21 -5.03 -16.13
CA VAL A 251 -8.91 -5.71 -16.19
C VAL A 251 -8.69 -6.36 -17.55
N GLU A 252 -9.69 -7.06 -18.09
CA GLU A 252 -9.66 -7.67 -19.42
C GLU A 252 -9.39 -6.62 -20.51
N ASP A 253 -10.18 -5.54 -20.55
CA ASP A 253 -10.04 -4.45 -21.52
C ASP A 253 -8.64 -3.82 -21.48
N TYR A 254 -8.04 -3.72 -20.28
CA TYR A 254 -6.68 -3.23 -20.14
C TYR A 254 -5.63 -4.25 -20.57
N LEU A 255 -5.81 -5.54 -20.26
CA LEU A 255 -4.83 -6.59 -20.54
C LEU A 255 -4.76 -6.97 -22.02
N ASN A 256 -5.88 -6.88 -22.73
CA ASN A 256 -5.99 -7.25 -24.15
C ASN A 256 -5.66 -6.11 -25.12
N LYS A 257 -5.47 -4.89 -24.61
CA LYS A 257 -4.88 -3.79 -25.37
C LYS A 257 -3.42 -4.09 -25.73
N GLY A 258 -3.14 -4.24 -27.03
CA GLY A 258 -1.81 -4.52 -27.57
C GLY A 258 -0.74 -3.49 -27.14
N LYS A 259 -0.86 -2.23 -27.58
CA LYS A 259 0.05 -1.13 -27.15
C LYS A 259 -0.62 -0.22 -26.14
N LYS A 260 -0.15 -0.27 -24.89
CA LYS A 260 -0.59 0.58 -23.78
C LYS A 260 0.11 1.94 -23.85
N ASN A 261 -0.64 3.02 -24.05
CA ASN A 261 -0.10 4.38 -24.04
C ASN A 261 -0.31 5.08 -22.68
N CYS A 262 0.36 6.22 -22.48
CA CYS A 262 0.29 6.97 -21.22
C CYS A 262 -1.15 7.42 -20.88
N LYS A 263 -1.95 7.81 -21.88
CA LYS A 263 -3.35 8.25 -21.69
C LYS A 263 -4.22 7.13 -21.13
N GLN A 264 -4.09 5.93 -21.70
CA GLN A 264 -4.80 4.73 -21.22
C GLN A 264 -4.40 4.39 -19.79
N GLY A 265 -3.10 4.46 -19.46
CA GLY A 265 -2.63 4.28 -18.09
C GLY A 265 -3.24 5.30 -17.12
N GLN A 266 -3.34 6.57 -17.52
CA GLN A 266 -3.94 7.62 -16.69
C GLN A 266 -5.44 7.40 -16.43
N LYS A 267 -6.18 6.74 -17.33
CA LYS A 267 -7.58 6.35 -17.13
C LYS A 267 -7.72 5.07 -16.30
N PHE A 268 -6.96 4.03 -16.66
CA PHE A 268 -7.04 2.71 -16.04
C PHE A 268 -6.61 2.71 -14.57
N TRP A 269 -5.42 3.24 -14.27
CA TRP A 269 -4.82 3.08 -12.94
C TRP A 269 -5.66 3.67 -11.79
N PRO A 270 -6.27 4.86 -11.92
CA PRO A 270 -7.20 5.37 -10.91
C PRO A 270 -8.44 4.50 -10.72
N GLN A 271 -9.08 4.08 -11.81
CA GLN A 271 -10.28 3.22 -11.75
C GLN A 271 -9.96 1.87 -11.12
N PHE A 272 -8.86 1.24 -11.55
CA PHE A 272 -8.39 -0.03 -11.03
C PHE A 272 -8.14 0.03 -9.52
N ARG A 273 -7.43 1.06 -9.03
CA ARG A 273 -7.18 1.22 -7.59
C ARG A 273 -8.45 1.45 -6.78
N LEU A 274 -9.43 2.20 -7.31
CA LEU A 274 -10.72 2.38 -6.64
C LEU A 274 -11.51 1.08 -6.55
N LYS A 275 -11.55 0.29 -7.63
CA LYS A 275 -12.24 -1.01 -7.66
C LYS A 275 -11.58 -2.02 -6.72
N VAL A 276 -10.26 -2.16 -6.79
CA VAL A 276 -9.49 -3.02 -5.88
C VAL A 276 -9.69 -2.64 -4.41
N GLY A 277 -9.77 -1.34 -4.10
CA GLY A 277 -10.03 -0.87 -2.73
C GLY A 277 -11.39 -1.27 -2.15
N LYS A 278 -12.34 -1.71 -2.99
CA LYS A 278 -13.65 -2.23 -2.57
C LYS A 278 -13.68 -3.74 -2.39
N ALA A 279 -12.63 -4.46 -2.78
CA ALA A 279 -12.57 -5.90 -2.65
C ALA A 279 -12.74 -6.32 -1.18
N TYR A 280 -13.51 -7.40 -0.97
CA TYR A 280 -13.79 -7.94 0.36
C TYR A 280 -12.52 -8.34 1.11
N ASN A 281 -11.54 -8.88 0.40
CA ASN A 281 -10.25 -9.30 0.93
C ASN A 281 -9.13 -8.29 0.65
N TYR A 282 -9.45 -7.01 0.35
CA TYR A 282 -8.45 -5.99 0.02
C TYR A 282 -7.33 -5.93 1.06
N ALA A 283 -7.70 -5.95 2.34
CA ALA A 283 -6.73 -5.89 3.43
C ALA A 283 -5.82 -7.13 3.46
N GLN A 284 -6.39 -8.33 3.29
CA GLN A 284 -5.63 -9.59 3.32
C GLN A 284 -4.65 -9.69 2.14
N VAL A 285 -5.08 -9.41 0.91
CA VAL A 285 -4.21 -9.44 -0.29
C VAL A 285 -3.09 -8.38 -0.20
N ASN A 286 -3.35 -7.29 0.52
CA ASN A 286 -2.40 -6.19 0.67
C ASN A 286 -1.63 -6.21 2.00
N ASN A 287 -1.77 -7.25 2.82
CA ASN A 287 -1.15 -7.35 4.16
C ASN A 287 -1.44 -6.13 5.06
N ILE A 288 -2.62 -5.53 4.91
CA ILE A 288 -3.06 -4.34 5.66
C ILE A 288 -3.70 -4.76 6.97
N ILE A 289 -3.28 -4.14 8.07
CA ILE A 289 -3.85 -4.41 9.39
C ILE A 289 -5.08 -3.52 9.64
N PRO A 290 -6.28 -4.08 9.87
CA PRO A 290 -7.51 -3.31 10.02
C PRO A 290 -7.50 -2.27 11.14
N ARG A 291 -6.76 -2.51 12.23
CA ARG A 291 -6.68 -1.56 13.35
C ARG A 291 -6.02 -0.21 12.96
N ARG A 292 -5.30 -0.16 11.84
CA ARG A 292 -4.63 1.04 11.31
C ARG A 292 -5.40 1.77 10.20
N VAL A 293 -6.66 1.40 9.94
CA VAL A 293 -7.48 1.94 8.83
C VAL A 293 -7.62 3.47 8.85
N ASN A 294 -7.44 4.12 10.00
CA ASN A 294 -7.53 5.58 10.15
C ASN A 294 -6.22 6.35 9.94
N LEU A 295 -5.11 5.68 9.60
CA LEU A 295 -3.83 6.33 9.29
C LEU A 295 -3.62 6.43 7.78
N GLU A 296 -4.15 7.55 7.27
CA GLU A 296 -3.79 8.28 6.06
C GLU A 296 -4.24 7.78 4.68
N THR A 297 -4.99 8.69 4.05
CA THR A 297 -5.35 8.73 2.63
C THR A 297 -4.98 10.08 1.98
N ALA A 298 -3.79 10.64 2.26
CA ALA A 298 -3.38 11.94 1.73
C ALA A 298 -3.45 12.04 0.18
N PHE A 299 -3.39 10.91 -0.54
CA PHE A 299 -3.49 10.88 -2.00
C PHE A 299 -4.64 10.01 -2.56
N ARG A 300 -5.47 9.33 -1.74
CA ARG A 300 -6.55 8.46 -2.30
C ARG A 300 -7.63 9.28 -2.99
N ASP A 301 -7.88 10.51 -2.53
CA ASP A 301 -8.89 11.37 -3.13
C ASP A 301 -8.54 11.83 -4.54
N LEU A 302 -7.26 11.90 -4.91
CA LEU A 302 -6.87 12.18 -6.30
C LEU A 302 -7.41 11.15 -7.29
N ASP A 303 -7.50 9.86 -6.91
CA ASP A 303 -8.07 8.85 -7.81
C ASP A 303 -9.58 9.05 -7.95
N LYS A 304 -10.29 9.34 -6.84
CA LYS A 304 -11.73 9.67 -6.86
C LYS A 304 -12.00 10.92 -7.69
N LEU A 305 -11.25 11.99 -7.47
CA LEU A 305 -11.35 13.24 -8.24
C LEU A 305 -11.08 12.99 -9.74
N THR A 306 -10.07 12.19 -10.07
CA THR A 306 -9.75 11.85 -11.46
C THR A 306 -10.88 11.06 -12.09
N VAL A 307 -11.42 10.05 -11.40
CA VAL A 307 -12.53 9.24 -11.90
C VAL A 307 -13.81 10.07 -12.04
N ASN A 308 -14.12 10.94 -11.08
CA ASN A 308 -15.26 11.85 -11.17
C ASN A 308 -15.11 12.82 -12.35
N LYS A 309 -13.91 13.37 -12.59
CA LYS A 309 -13.63 14.21 -13.76
C LYS A 309 -13.84 13.45 -15.08
N ILE A 310 -13.40 12.19 -15.15
CA ILE A 310 -13.61 11.33 -16.33
C ILE A 310 -15.11 11.11 -16.56
N LYS A 311 -15.86 10.71 -15.52
CA LYS A 311 -17.32 10.50 -15.60
C LYS A 311 -18.07 11.74 -16.03
N THR A 312 -17.71 12.91 -15.49
CA THR A 312 -18.35 14.19 -15.85
C THR A 312 -18.10 14.54 -17.33
N LYS A 313 -16.89 14.25 -17.85
CA LYS A 313 -16.57 14.49 -19.26
C LYS A 313 -17.30 13.53 -20.20
N GLU A 314 -17.41 12.26 -19.80
CA GLU A 314 -18.15 11.24 -20.55
C GLU A 314 -19.65 11.58 -20.58
N ALA A 315 -20.23 12.00 -19.46
CA ALA A 315 -21.63 12.46 -19.38
C ALA A 315 -21.91 13.71 -20.23
N ASN A 316 -20.92 14.60 -20.39
CA ASN A 316 -21.03 15.82 -21.17
C ASN A 316 -20.66 15.65 -22.67
N GLY A 317 -20.38 14.42 -23.14
CA GLY A 317 -20.08 14.16 -24.55
C GLY A 317 -18.79 14.80 -25.10
N ILE A 318 -17.86 15.21 -24.24
CA ILE A 318 -16.65 15.95 -24.66
C ILE A 318 -15.57 14.97 -25.14
N ASN A 319 -15.35 14.91 -26.45
CA ASN A 319 -14.30 14.12 -27.08
C ASN A 319 -12.90 14.64 -26.72
N ILE A 320 -11.99 13.75 -26.33
CA ILE A 320 -10.60 14.09 -25.98
C ILE A 320 -9.79 14.26 -27.28
N GLY A 321 -9.99 15.40 -27.94
CA GLY A 321 -9.32 15.72 -29.20
C GLY A 321 -8.98 17.19 -29.42
N ASP A 322 -9.33 18.10 -28.50
CA ASP A 322 -9.18 19.53 -28.76
C ASP A 322 -7.96 20.15 -28.02
N PRO A 323 -6.88 20.54 -28.72
CA PRO A 323 -5.65 21.08 -28.11
C PRO A 323 -5.84 22.43 -27.41
N GLN A 324 -6.95 23.14 -27.65
CA GLN A 324 -7.09 24.55 -27.28
C GLN A 324 -7.46 24.82 -25.80
N LYS A 325 -7.63 23.79 -24.96
CA LYS A 325 -7.94 23.98 -23.53
C LYS A 325 -6.79 23.68 -22.55
N SER A 326 -5.56 23.41 -23.04
CA SER A 326 -4.41 23.27 -22.13
C SER A 326 -4.05 24.59 -21.41
N ALA A 327 -4.47 25.74 -21.95
CA ALA A 327 -4.22 27.06 -21.37
C ALA A 327 -5.13 27.44 -20.17
N LYS A 328 -6.17 26.66 -19.84
CA LYS A 328 -7.09 26.96 -18.72
C LYS A 328 -6.88 26.11 -17.47
N GLN A 329 -5.89 25.20 -17.45
CA GLN A 329 -5.55 24.41 -16.25
C GLN A 329 -4.63 25.13 -15.25
N SER A 330 -4.17 26.35 -15.56
CA SER A 330 -3.35 27.16 -14.65
C SER A 330 -4.13 27.81 -13.50
N LYS A 331 -5.47 27.89 -13.55
CA LYS A 331 -6.29 28.58 -12.54
C LYS A 331 -6.91 27.68 -11.45
N PHE A 332 -6.55 26.40 -11.37
CA PHE A 332 -7.11 25.49 -10.35
C PHE A 332 -6.32 25.48 -9.02
N TRP A 333 -5.16 26.14 -8.96
CA TRP A 333 -4.26 26.11 -7.79
C TRP A 333 -3.95 27.50 -7.20
N GLU A 334 -4.81 28.49 -7.45
CA GLU A 334 -4.80 29.76 -6.73
C GLU A 334 -5.85 29.70 -5.62
N ILE A 335 -5.46 29.19 -4.45
CA ILE A 335 -5.94 29.59 -3.12
C ILE A 335 -4.71 29.67 -2.22
#